data_AF-A0A0R0DMU8-F1
#
_entry.id   AF-A0A0R0DMU8-F1
#
_cell.length_a   1.000
_cell.length_b   1.000
_cell.length_c   1.000
_cell.angle_alpha   90.00
_cell.angle_beta   90.00
_cell.angle_gamma   90.00
#
_symmetry.space_group_name_H-M   'P 1'
#
loop_
_entity.id
_entity.type
_entity.pdbx_description
1 polymer ?
#
loop_
_entity_poly.entity_id
_entity_poly.type
_entity_poly.pdbx_seq_one_letter_code
_entity_poly.pdbx_strand_id
1 'polypeptide(L)'
;MEAKQGIASGEHTEILAARLTAEAAERKQGITHVEMGHDGQIKVIERHYAFDEGRCFSVNASEAMSQSMAQSSARWLDARSPHYSVDQPAVVRTEEQWLALSKLNLADQAMFSAIRGKTPAHIGDDTVAHAMTEAKSNGIHDASRIDSVAMFGNSLHVTGTIPGFRGSADVTAPVPSLMQSVSVNDSQNQECQQQLAQAQQQEQERVQGQARSISMG
;
A
#
# COMPACT_ATOMS: atom_id res chain seq x y z
N MET A 1 11.25 -19.10 -13.48
CA MET A 1 11.50 -20.55 -13.40
C MET A 1 12.82 -20.85 -12.66
N GLU A 2 13.22 -20.06 -11.65
CA GLU A 2 14.60 -20.14 -11.07
C GLU A 2 14.62 -20.28 -9.53
N ALA A 3 13.56 -19.92 -8.81
CA ALA A 3 13.47 -20.10 -7.36
C ALA A 3 13.41 -21.57 -6.91
N LYS A 4 13.03 -22.50 -7.81
CA LYS A 4 13.04 -23.95 -7.54
C LYS A 4 14.40 -24.61 -7.77
N GLN A 5 15.39 -23.90 -8.31
CA GLN A 5 16.71 -24.47 -8.66
C GLN A 5 17.89 -23.86 -7.88
N GLY A 6 17.66 -22.96 -6.93
CA GLY A 6 18.74 -22.42 -6.08
C GLY A 6 19.80 -21.59 -6.83
N ILE A 7 19.47 -21.10 -8.03
CA ILE A 7 20.34 -20.21 -8.80
C ILE A 7 20.12 -18.79 -8.27
N ALA A 8 21.19 -18.14 -7.80
CA ALA A 8 21.15 -16.74 -7.43
C ALA A 8 20.74 -15.91 -8.65
N SER A 9 19.69 -15.08 -8.53
CA SER A 9 19.27 -14.17 -9.60
C SER A 9 20.46 -13.29 -9.99
N GLY A 10 20.87 -13.36 -11.26
CA GLY A 10 21.89 -12.47 -11.82
C GLY A 10 21.26 -11.19 -12.39
N GLU A 11 22.09 -10.18 -12.67
CA GLU A 11 21.69 -8.89 -13.28
C GLU A 11 20.80 -9.08 -14.52
N HIS A 12 21.10 -10.08 -15.35
CA HIS A 12 20.31 -10.41 -16.54
C HIS A 12 18.87 -10.87 -16.21
N THR A 13 18.70 -11.64 -15.14
CA THR A 13 17.38 -12.10 -14.67
C THR A 13 16.57 -10.94 -14.10
N GLU A 14 17.23 -10.00 -13.42
CA GLU A 14 16.59 -8.80 -12.85
C GLU A 14 16.11 -7.83 -13.93
N ILE A 15 16.94 -7.57 -14.95
CA ILE A 15 16.55 -6.74 -16.11
C ILE A 15 15.34 -7.35 -16.82
N LEU A 16 15.37 -8.66 -17.04
CA LEU A 16 14.25 -9.36 -17.65
C LEU A 16 12.99 -9.28 -16.78
N ALA A 17 13.09 -9.56 -15.48
CA ALA A 17 11.96 -9.47 -14.56
C ALA A 17 11.35 -8.06 -14.53
N ALA A 18 12.19 -7.03 -14.49
CA ALA A 18 11.77 -5.63 -14.53
C ALA A 18 11.01 -5.33 -15.84
N ARG A 19 11.53 -5.80 -16.98
CA ARG A 19 10.90 -5.61 -18.30
C ARG A 19 9.53 -6.28 -18.39
N LEU A 20 9.44 -7.55 -17.97
CA LEU A 20 8.18 -8.29 -18.00
C LEU A 20 7.14 -7.66 -17.07
N THR A 21 7.58 -7.19 -15.90
CA THR A 21 6.71 -6.52 -14.92
C THR A 21 6.17 -5.20 -15.45
N ALA A 22 6.99 -4.40 -16.13
CA ALA A 22 6.55 -3.17 -16.79
C ALA A 22 5.52 -3.43 -17.88
N GLU A 23 5.79 -4.39 -18.78
CA GLU A 23 4.89 -4.75 -19.88
C GLU A 23 3.55 -5.30 -19.36
N ALA A 24 3.58 -6.12 -18.31
CA ALA A 24 2.37 -6.65 -17.69
C ALA A 24 1.52 -5.54 -17.05
N ALA A 25 2.15 -4.56 -16.38
CA ALA A 25 1.47 -3.41 -15.81
C ALA A 25 0.75 -2.56 -16.87
N GLU A 26 1.43 -2.26 -17.99
CA GLU A 26 0.83 -1.53 -19.13
C GLU A 26 -0.39 -2.26 -19.71
N ARG A 27 -0.32 -3.59 -19.75
CA ARG A 27 -1.40 -4.46 -20.23
C ARG A 27 -2.49 -4.71 -19.19
N LYS A 28 -2.38 -4.15 -17.98
CA LYS A 28 -3.28 -4.40 -16.83
C LYS A 28 -3.48 -5.89 -16.59
N GLN A 29 -2.37 -6.64 -16.69
CA GLN A 29 -2.32 -8.09 -16.54
C GLN A 29 -1.37 -8.45 -15.40
N GLY A 30 -1.75 -9.40 -14.56
CA GLY A 30 -0.84 -10.03 -13.60
C GLY A 30 0.19 -10.96 -14.25
N ILE A 31 1.09 -11.48 -13.43
CA ILE A 31 2.05 -12.52 -13.83
C ILE A 31 1.90 -13.67 -12.85
N THR A 32 1.44 -14.81 -13.33
CA THR A 32 1.33 -16.05 -12.54
C THR A 32 2.39 -17.06 -12.91
N HIS A 33 2.74 -17.11 -14.20
CA HIS A 33 3.75 -18.02 -14.73
C HIS A 33 4.51 -17.37 -15.89
N VAL A 34 5.77 -17.76 -16.05
CA VAL A 34 6.64 -17.32 -17.14
C VAL A 34 7.34 -18.54 -17.71
N GLU A 35 7.19 -18.75 -19.01
CA GLU A 35 7.80 -19.84 -19.77
C GLU A 35 8.73 -19.27 -20.83
N MET A 36 9.88 -19.92 -21.05
CA MET A 36 10.79 -19.58 -22.14
C MET A 36 10.63 -20.64 -23.23
N GLY A 37 10.20 -20.21 -24.41
CA GLY A 37 10.13 -21.03 -25.60
C GLY A 37 11.51 -21.29 -26.20
N HIS A 38 11.65 -22.40 -26.92
CA HIS A 38 12.89 -22.74 -27.64
C HIS A 38 13.21 -21.78 -28.79
N ASP A 39 12.28 -20.92 -29.16
CA ASP A 39 12.38 -19.86 -30.16
C ASP A 39 12.96 -18.54 -29.59
N GLY A 40 13.33 -18.52 -28.30
CA GLY A 40 13.80 -17.31 -27.61
C GLY A 40 12.67 -16.34 -27.25
N GLN A 41 11.41 -16.75 -27.37
CA GLN A 41 10.26 -15.99 -26.88
C GLN A 41 9.99 -16.34 -25.42
N ILE A 42 9.66 -15.32 -24.63
CA ILE A 42 9.28 -15.47 -23.24
C ILE A 42 7.78 -15.25 -23.16
N LYS A 43 7.04 -16.31 -22.84
CA LYS A 43 5.59 -16.27 -22.67
C LYS A 43 5.25 -15.98 -21.21
N VAL A 44 4.56 -14.88 -21.00
CA VAL A 44 4.04 -14.46 -19.70
C VAL A 44 2.56 -14.82 -19.63
N ILE A 45 2.16 -15.48 -18.55
CA ILE A 45 0.82 -16.04 -18.37
C ILE A 45 0.22 -15.53 -17.06
N GLU A 46 -1.00 -15.02 -17.13
CA GLU A 46 -1.88 -14.79 -16.00
C GLU A 46 -3.02 -15.79 -16.02
N ARG A 47 -3.05 -16.69 -15.03
CA ARG A 47 -4.09 -17.71 -14.89
C ARG A 47 -4.39 -17.91 -13.41
N HIS A 48 -5.62 -17.60 -13.00
CA HIS A 48 -6.06 -17.73 -11.60
C HIS A 48 -6.65 -19.12 -11.30
N TYR A 49 -7.13 -19.84 -12.31
CA TYR A 49 -7.69 -21.19 -12.18
C TYR A 49 -7.22 -22.09 -13.32
N ALA A 50 -7.08 -23.39 -13.06
CA ALA A 50 -6.53 -24.35 -14.03
C ALA A 50 -7.32 -24.43 -15.37
N PHE A 51 -8.61 -24.09 -15.36
CA PHE A 51 -9.51 -24.15 -16.52
C PHE A 51 -9.69 -22.81 -17.23
N ASP A 52 -9.07 -21.74 -16.74
CA ASP A 52 -9.08 -20.45 -17.40
C ASP A 52 -8.05 -20.46 -18.54
N GLU A 53 -8.44 -20.05 -19.75
CA GLU A 53 -7.49 -19.90 -20.86
C GLU A 53 -6.33 -18.97 -20.44
N GLY A 54 -6.64 -18.00 -19.58
CA GLY A 54 -5.71 -17.04 -19.01
C GLY A 54 -5.30 -15.98 -20.05
N ARG A 55 -4.78 -14.85 -19.56
CA ARG A 55 -4.20 -13.83 -20.44
C ARG A 55 -2.73 -14.15 -20.66
N CYS A 56 -2.28 -14.11 -21.91
CA CYS A 56 -0.88 -14.31 -22.21
C CYS A 56 -0.35 -13.28 -23.21
N PHE A 57 0.92 -12.95 -23.06
CA PHE A 57 1.69 -12.21 -24.05
C PHE A 57 3.09 -12.79 -24.15
N SER A 58 3.73 -12.57 -25.29
CA SER A 58 5.11 -13.00 -25.52
C SER A 58 6.01 -11.78 -25.71
N VAL A 59 7.23 -11.87 -25.20
CA VAL A 59 8.29 -10.87 -25.39
C VAL A 59 9.53 -11.59 -25.88
N ASN A 60 10.23 -11.02 -26.87
CA ASN A 60 11.51 -11.56 -27.31
C ASN A 60 12.58 -11.37 -26.21
N ALA A 61 13.30 -12.43 -25.84
CA ALA A 61 14.31 -12.38 -24.79
C ALA A 61 15.44 -11.37 -25.08
N SER A 62 15.94 -11.31 -26.32
CA SER A 62 17.04 -10.40 -26.67
C SER A 62 16.59 -8.94 -26.67
N GLU A 63 15.36 -8.68 -27.12
CA GLU A 63 14.74 -7.36 -27.04
C GLU A 63 14.50 -6.96 -25.58
N ALA A 64 13.99 -7.87 -24.77
CA ALA A 64 13.72 -7.62 -23.35
C ALA A 64 14.98 -7.20 -22.59
N MET A 65 16.12 -7.83 -22.90
CA MET A 65 17.41 -7.55 -22.28
C MET A 65 18.11 -6.29 -22.82
N SER A 66 17.65 -5.73 -23.92
CA SER A 66 18.23 -4.50 -24.51
C SER A 66 17.80 -3.21 -23.79
N GLN A 67 16.72 -3.27 -23.01
CA GLN A 67 16.23 -2.14 -22.22
C GLN A 67 16.91 -2.12 -20.85
N SER A 68 17.19 -0.92 -20.34
CA SER A 68 17.76 -0.81 -18.99
C SER A 68 16.71 -1.06 -17.91
N MET A 69 17.16 -1.46 -16.73
CA MET A 69 16.30 -1.58 -15.55
C MET A 69 15.61 -0.24 -15.23
N ALA A 70 16.31 0.88 -15.36
CA ALA A 70 15.75 2.21 -15.12
C ALA A 70 14.61 2.55 -16.09
N GLN A 71 14.76 2.23 -17.38
CA GLN A 71 13.69 2.43 -18.37
C GLN A 71 12.47 1.56 -18.07
N SER A 72 12.69 0.29 -17.73
CA SER A 72 11.60 -0.62 -17.35
C SER A 72 10.89 -0.15 -16.08
N SER A 73 11.63 0.33 -15.08
CA SER A 73 11.07 0.88 -13.85
C SER A 73 10.23 2.13 -14.12
N ALA A 74 10.69 3.04 -14.98
CA ALA A 74 9.93 4.24 -15.33
C ALA A 74 8.61 3.90 -16.02
N ARG A 75 8.64 2.95 -16.98
CA ARG A 75 7.44 2.44 -17.65
C ARG A 75 6.46 1.79 -16.69
N TRP A 76 6.96 0.99 -15.76
CA TRP A 76 6.11 0.36 -14.74
C TRP A 76 5.43 1.38 -13.84
N LEU A 77 6.15 2.42 -13.41
CA LEU A 77 5.62 3.50 -12.60
C LEU A 77 4.52 4.28 -13.35
N ASP A 78 4.77 4.63 -14.62
CA ASP A 78 3.82 5.34 -15.48
C ASP A 78 2.53 4.52 -15.69
N ALA A 79 2.68 3.22 -15.97
CA ALA A 79 1.55 2.30 -16.13
C ALA A 79 0.71 2.17 -14.85
N ARG A 80 1.34 2.29 -13.66
CA ARG A 80 0.63 2.25 -12.38
C ARG A 80 -0.14 3.52 -12.10
N SER A 81 0.49 4.67 -12.31
CA SER A 81 -0.16 5.95 -12.08
C SER A 81 0.59 7.06 -12.83
N PRO A 82 -0.14 7.96 -13.52
CA PRO A 82 0.49 9.13 -14.13
C PRO A 82 1.13 10.06 -13.09
N HIS A 83 0.80 9.92 -11.80
CA HIS A 83 1.39 10.72 -10.73
C HIS A 83 2.83 10.34 -10.40
N TYR A 84 3.37 9.22 -10.88
CA TYR A 84 4.79 8.91 -10.73
C TYR A 84 5.66 9.48 -11.84
N SER A 85 5.07 9.77 -13.00
CA SER A 85 5.77 10.18 -14.21
C SER A 85 5.96 11.69 -14.30
N VAL A 86 5.26 12.45 -13.46
CA VAL A 86 5.25 13.90 -13.56
C VAL A 86 6.26 14.49 -12.58
N ASP A 87 7.22 15.23 -13.12
CA ASP A 87 8.09 16.14 -12.37
C ASP A 87 7.29 17.38 -11.93
N GLN A 88 6.20 17.14 -11.19
CA GLN A 88 5.36 18.18 -10.64
C GLN A 88 6.06 18.76 -9.41
N PRO A 89 6.03 20.09 -9.23
CA PRO A 89 6.66 20.71 -8.07
C PRO A 89 6.03 20.16 -6.79
N ALA A 90 6.88 19.93 -5.78
CA ALA A 90 6.43 19.52 -4.47
C ALA A 90 5.43 20.53 -3.90
N VAL A 91 4.33 20.04 -3.34
CA VAL A 91 3.38 20.91 -2.64
C VAL A 91 4.07 21.46 -1.40
N VAL A 92 4.19 22.79 -1.34
CA VAL A 92 4.72 23.48 -0.17
C VAL A 92 3.68 23.47 0.93
N ARG A 93 4.07 22.96 2.10
CA ARG A 93 3.21 22.92 3.28
C ARG A 93 2.89 24.34 3.78
N THR A 94 1.62 24.64 4.00
CA THR A 94 1.17 25.90 4.58
C THR A 94 1.37 25.93 6.10
N GLU A 95 1.35 27.12 6.71
CA GLU A 95 1.46 27.26 8.18
C GLU A 95 0.29 26.58 8.92
N GLU A 96 -0.92 26.68 8.36
CA GLU A 96 -2.10 25.99 8.90
C GLU A 96 -1.92 24.47 8.90
N GLN A 97 -1.29 23.92 7.86
CA GLN A 97 -1.00 22.50 7.77
C GLN A 97 0.07 22.07 8.78
N TRP A 98 1.09 22.89 9.01
CA TRP A 98 2.07 22.66 10.08
C TRP A 98 1.41 22.61 11.46
N LEU A 99 0.52 23.55 11.74
CA LEU A 99 -0.23 23.59 13.00
C LEU A 99 -1.19 22.41 13.15
N ALA A 100 -1.78 21.93 12.06
CA ALA A 100 -2.65 20.75 12.09
C ALA A 100 -1.84 19.48 12.40
N LEU A 101 -0.66 19.30 11.80
CA LEU A 101 0.20 18.15 12.06
C LEU A 101 0.75 18.12 13.49
N SER A 102 1.03 19.28 14.09
CA SER A 102 1.52 19.34 15.47
C SER A 102 0.47 18.94 16.52
N LYS A 103 -0.82 18.90 16.14
CA LYS A 103 -1.92 18.43 17.00
C LYS A 103 -2.07 16.91 17.01
N LEU A 104 -1.54 16.21 16.00
CA LEU A 104 -1.57 14.75 15.99
C LEU A 104 -0.75 14.19 17.15
N ASN A 105 -1.20 13.07 17.73
CA ASN A 105 -0.38 12.34 18.67
C ASN A 105 0.85 11.71 17.97
N LEU A 106 1.82 11.21 18.75
CA LEU A 106 3.07 10.67 18.21
C LEU A 106 2.88 9.47 17.26
N ALA A 107 1.91 8.60 17.53
CA ALA A 107 1.64 7.44 16.69
C ALA A 107 1.04 7.85 15.34
N ASP A 108 0.11 8.81 15.35
CA ASP A 108 -0.51 9.35 14.14
C ASP A 108 0.48 10.20 13.33
N GLN A 109 1.38 10.93 13.98
CA GLN A 109 2.49 11.61 13.30
C GLN A 109 3.38 10.60 12.57
N ALA A 110 3.76 9.49 13.22
CA ALA A 110 4.55 8.44 12.61
C ALA A 110 3.82 7.79 11.41
N MET A 111 2.51 7.57 11.54
CA MET A 111 1.68 7.05 10.46
C MET A 111 1.59 8.02 9.27
N PHE A 112 1.33 9.30 9.53
CA PHE A 112 1.32 10.34 8.52
C PHE A 112 2.67 10.42 7.79
N SER A 113 3.79 10.44 8.52
CA SER A 113 5.13 10.46 7.94
C SER A 113 5.41 9.21 7.09
N ALA A 114 4.98 8.03 7.54
CA ALA A 114 5.15 6.78 6.79
C ALA A 114 4.39 6.80 5.46
N ILE A 115 3.17 7.34 5.45
CA ILE A 115 2.38 7.51 4.22
C ILE A 115 3.03 8.59 3.34
N ARG A 116 3.29 9.79 3.88
CA ARG A 116 3.85 10.92 3.12
C ARG A 116 5.18 10.58 2.47
N GLY A 117 6.07 9.83 3.14
CA GLY A 117 7.38 9.44 2.62
C GLY A 117 7.32 8.50 1.41
N LYS A 118 6.19 7.83 1.18
CA LYS A 118 5.95 6.95 0.02
C LYS A 118 5.02 7.57 -1.02
N THR A 119 4.42 8.72 -0.72
CA THR A 119 3.52 9.45 -1.61
C THR A 119 4.31 10.43 -2.48
N PRO A 120 3.98 10.57 -3.77
CA PRO A 120 4.59 11.60 -4.62
C PRO A 120 4.48 13.02 -4.05
N ALA A 121 5.54 13.81 -4.20
CA ALA A 121 5.69 15.09 -3.50
C ALA A 121 4.62 16.14 -3.90
N HIS A 122 4.10 16.08 -5.11
CA HIS A 122 3.05 16.98 -5.61
C HIS A 122 1.64 16.65 -5.10
N ILE A 123 1.45 15.50 -4.46
CA ILE A 123 0.19 15.22 -3.76
C ILE A 123 0.18 15.99 -2.44
N GLY A 124 -0.91 16.72 -2.18
CA GLY A 124 -1.06 17.54 -1.00
C GLY A 124 -1.20 16.75 0.29
N ASP A 125 -0.84 17.38 1.41
CA ASP A 125 -0.91 16.77 2.74
C ASP A 125 -2.36 16.48 3.18
N ASP A 126 -3.33 17.23 2.68
CA ASP A 126 -4.76 17.00 2.94
C ASP A 126 -5.20 15.59 2.48
N THR A 127 -4.79 15.21 1.25
CA THR A 127 -5.05 13.87 0.70
C THR A 127 -4.33 12.78 1.51
N VAL A 128 -3.11 13.04 1.95
CA VAL A 128 -2.33 12.09 2.76
C VAL A 128 -2.99 11.86 4.12
N ALA A 129 -3.47 12.92 4.78
CA ALA A 129 -4.18 12.77 6.04
C ALA A 129 -5.55 12.12 5.87
N HIS A 130 -6.26 12.42 4.78
CA HIS A 130 -7.50 11.72 4.48
C HIS A 130 -7.26 10.21 4.27
N ALA A 131 -6.21 9.83 3.53
CA ALA A 131 -5.83 8.42 3.36
C ALA A 131 -5.45 7.74 4.70
N MET A 132 -4.82 8.49 5.61
CA MET A 132 -4.53 8.01 6.97
C MET A 132 -5.80 7.74 7.76
N THR A 133 -6.77 8.67 7.74
CA THR A 133 -8.06 8.50 8.40
C THR A 133 -8.82 7.29 7.84
N GLU A 134 -8.85 7.11 6.51
CA GLU A 134 -9.45 5.94 5.87
C GLU A 134 -8.74 4.64 6.26
N ALA A 135 -7.40 4.65 6.33
CA ALA A 135 -6.63 3.49 6.76
C ALA A 135 -6.97 3.10 8.21
N LYS A 136 -7.12 4.07 9.11
CA LYS A 136 -7.50 3.85 10.52
C LYS A 136 -8.91 3.30 10.65
N SER A 137 -9.87 3.85 9.91
CA SER A 137 -11.25 3.34 9.85
C SER A 137 -11.30 1.87 9.40
N ASN A 138 -10.40 1.48 8.50
CA ASN A 138 -10.31 0.13 7.95
C ASN A 138 -9.36 -0.80 8.73
N GLY A 139 -9.00 -0.42 9.96
CA GLY A 139 -8.28 -1.29 10.90
C GLY A 139 -6.76 -1.18 10.89
N ILE A 140 -6.18 -0.20 10.18
CA ILE A 140 -4.73 0.10 10.20
C ILE A 140 -4.49 1.23 11.20
N HIS A 141 -4.29 0.90 12.48
CA HIS A 141 -4.27 1.90 13.56
C HIS A 141 -2.91 2.55 13.82
N ASP A 142 -1.83 2.03 13.24
CA ASP A 142 -0.47 2.52 13.49
C ASP A 142 0.45 2.29 12.28
N ALA A 143 1.59 2.97 12.29
CA ALA A 143 2.57 2.92 11.19
C ALA A 143 3.18 1.53 10.96
N SER A 144 3.30 0.69 12.00
CA SER A 144 3.88 -0.65 11.89
C SER A 144 2.95 -1.63 11.17
N ARG A 145 1.65 -1.30 11.11
CA ARG A 145 0.63 -2.08 10.41
C ARG A 145 0.46 -1.66 8.96
N ILE A 146 1.24 -0.69 8.48
CA ILE A 146 1.31 -0.34 7.05
C ILE A 146 2.32 -1.28 6.38
N ASP A 147 1.83 -2.08 5.44
CA ASP A 147 2.67 -2.89 4.56
C ASP A 147 3.22 -2.02 3.41
N SER A 148 2.32 -1.41 2.65
CA SER A 148 2.66 -0.68 1.44
C SER A 148 1.77 0.54 1.22
N VAL A 149 2.34 1.56 0.60
CA VAL A 149 1.66 2.78 0.18
C VAL A 149 2.03 3.01 -1.27
N ALA A 150 1.03 3.12 -2.15
CA ALA A 150 1.25 3.29 -3.57
C ALA A 150 0.08 4.02 -4.25
N MET A 151 0.40 4.72 -5.33
CA MET A 151 -0.60 5.25 -6.24
C MET A 151 -1.05 4.16 -7.21
N PHE A 152 -2.36 4.06 -7.40
CA PHE A 152 -2.98 3.27 -8.47
C PHE A 152 -3.97 4.16 -9.20
N GLY A 153 -3.71 4.43 -10.48
CA GLY A 153 -4.44 5.44 -11.24
C GLY A 153 -4.41 6.78 -10.51
N ASN A 154 -5.57 7.28 -10.10
CA ASN A 154 -5.74 8.55 -9.37
C ASN A 154 -5.98 8.36 -7.88
N SER A 155 -5.76 7.17 -7.33
CA SER A 155 -6.00 6.89 -5.91
C SER A 155 -4.72 6.54 -5.18
N LEU A 156 -4.53 7.16 -4.01
CA LEU A 156 -3.50 6.80 -3.05
C LEU A 156 -4.03 5.64 -2.19
N HIS A 157 -3.38 4.48 -2.28
CA HIS A 157 -3.75 3.30 -1.51
C HIS A 157 -2.75 3.06 -0.38
N VAL A 158 -3.27 2.75 0.81
CA VAL A 158 -2.53 2.32 1.98
C VAL A 158 -2.97 0.89 2.28
N THR A 159 -2.06 -0.08 2.19
CA THR A 159 -2.35 -1.49 2.44
C THR A 159 -1.77 -1.89 3.79
N GLY A 160 -2.57 -2.60 4.58
CA GLY A 160 -2.16 -3.11 5.88
C GLY A 160 -1.36 -4.41 5.79
N THR A 161 -0.59 -4.72 6.83
CA THR A 161 0.11 -6.01 6.98
C THR A 161 -0.85 -7.19 7.15
N ILE A 162 -2.07 -6.92 7.63
CA ILE A 162 -3.14 -7.91 7.71
C ILE A 162 -3.95 -7.87 6.41
N PRO A 163 -4.06 -9.00 5.69
CA PRO A 163 -4.84 -9.08 4.46
C PRO A 163 -6.27 -8.57 4.64
N GLY A 164 -6.72 -7.72 3.71
CA GLY A 164 -8.06 -7.12 3.73
C GLY A 164 -8.12 -5.71 4.30
N PHE A 165 -7.18 -5.31 5.15
CA PHE A 165 -7.12 -3.94 5.66
C PHE A 165 -6.48 -3.01 4.62
N ARG A 166 -7.25 -2.01 4.20
CA ARG A 166 -6.84 -1.03 3.18
C ARG A 166 -7.50 0.32 3.42
N GLY A 167 -6.76 1.40 3.22
CA GLY A 167 -7.30 2.74 3.05
C GLY A 167 -7.07 3.22 1.62
N SER A 168 -7.95 4.06 1.10
CA SER A 168 -7.77 4.67 -0.21
C SER A 168 -8.32 6.09 -0.24
N ALA A 169 -7.58 7.01 -0.85
CA ALA A 169 -8.04 8.38 -1.11
C ALA A 169 -7.86 8.72 -2.59
N ASP A 170 -8.94 9.17 -3.25
CA ASP A 170 -8.86 9.71 -4.61
C ASP A 170 -8.25 11.12 -4.57
N VAL A 171 -7.19 11.34 -5.34
CA VAL A 171 -6.45 12.60 -5.36
C VAL A 171 -7.11 13.66 -6.25
N THR A 172 -8.12 13.28 -7.03
CA THR A 172 -8.91 14.18 -7.88
C THR A 172 -10.24 14.58 -7.25
N ALA A 173 -10.69 13.83 -6.23
CA ALA A 173 -11.89 14.14 -5.48
C ALA A 173 -11.62 15.26 -4.46
N PRO A 174 -12.65 16.05 -4.10
CA PRO A 174 -12.54 16.99 -2.99
C PRO A 174 -12.26 16.21 -1.70
N VAL A 175 -11.13 16.49 -1.06
CA VAL A 175 -10.73 15.88 0.21
C VAL A 175 -11.00 16.83 1.39
N PRO A 176 -11.28 16.30 2.59
CA PRO A 176 -11.33 17.11 3.81
C PRO A 176 -9.99 17.82 4.05
N SER A 177 -10.04 18.98 4.70
CA SER A 177 -8.79 19.66 5.08
C SER A 177 -7.99 18.83 6.08
N LEU A 178 -6.68 19.07 6.14
CA LEU A 178 -5.80 18.43 7.11
C LEU A 178 -6.31 18.59 8.55
N MET A 179 -6.79 19.78 8.91
CA MET A 179 -7.34 20.06 10.24
C MET A 179 -8.60 19.22 10.53
N GLN A 180 -9.49 19.06 9.55
CA GLN A 180 -10.66 18.18 9.69
C GLN A 180 -10.23 16.72 9.86
N SER A 181 -9.28 16.25 9.06
CA SER A 181 -8.75 14.88 9.16
C SER A 181 -8.10 14.60 10.50
N VAL A 182 -7.34 15.56 11.05
CA VAL A 182 -6.76 15.50 12.40
C VAL A 182 -7.85 15.37 13.46
N SER A 183 -8.91 16.18 13.37
CA SER A 183 -10.03 16.15 14.32
C SER A 183 -10.78 14.80 14.32
N VAL A 184 -10.92 14.19 13.13
CA VAL A 184 -11.51 12.85 13.00
C VAL A 184 -10.58 11.79 13.62
N ASN A 185 -9.28 11.85 13.37
CA ASN A 185 -8.32 10.91 13.95
C ASN A 185 -8.28 10.98 15.48
N ASP A 186 -8.33 12.18 16.05
CA ASP A 186 -8.39 12.35 17.51
C ASP A 186 -9.66 11.73 18.09
N SER A 187 -10.81 11.90 17.44
CA SER A 187 -12.07 11.27 17.85
C SER A 187 -11.96 9.73 17.81
N GLN A 188 -11.42 9.16 16.73
CA GLN A 188 -11.22 7.71 16.60
C GLN A 188 -10.29 7.15 17.67
N ASN A 189 -9.24 7.90 18.03
CA ASN A 189 -8.33 7.49 19.11
C ASN A 189 -9.03 7.45 20.47
N GLN A 190 -9.89 8.44 20.75
CA GLN A 190 -10.66 8.48 21.98
C GLN A 190 -11.65 7.32 22.06
N GLU A 191 -12.36 7.02 20.97
CA GLU A 191 -13.28 5.89 20.88
C GLU A 191 -12.56 4.56 21.13
N CYS A 192 -11.39 4.35 20.50
CA CYS A 192 -10.59 3.15 20.72
C CYS A 192 -10.13 3.03 22.18
N GLN A 193 -9.64 4.11 22.79
CA GLN A 193 -9.24 4.10 24.20
C GLN A 193 -10.41 3.80 25.14
N GLN A 194 -11.59 4.38 24.87
CA GLN A 194 -12.79 4.11 25.67
C GLN A 194 -13.22 2.64 25.56
N GLN A 195 -13.21 2.07 24.35
CA GLN A 195 -13.53 0.66 24.14
C GLN A 195 -12.54 -0.27 24.88
N LEU A 196 -11.24 0.03 24.83
CA LEU A 196 -10.22 -0.73 25.55
C LEU A 196 -10.38 -0.63 27.07
N ALA A 197 -10.71 0.56 27.58
CA ALA A 197 -10.96 0.76 29.02
C ALA A 197 -12.21 -0.01 29.50
N GLN A 198 -13.30 0.02 28.72
CA GLN A 198 -14.52 -0.73 29.03
C GLN A 198 -14.29 -2.24 28.98
N ALA A 199 -13.56 -2.73 27.98
CA ALA A 199 -13.22 -4.16 27.88
C ALA A 199 -12.42 -4.64 29.09
N GLN A 200 -11.44 -3.85 29.56
CA GLN A 200 -10.66 -4.18 30.76
C GLN A 200 -11.50 -4.20 32.04
N GLN A 201 -12.45 -3.25 32.18
CA GLN A 201 -13.37 -3.24 33.32
C GLN A 201 -14.26 -4.48 33.35
N GLN A 202 -14.86 -4.84 32.20
CA GLN A 202 -15.70 -6.04 32.10
C GLN A 202 -14.91 -7.33 32.40
N GLU A 203 -13.66 -7.41 31.95
CA GLU A 203 -12.79 -8.56 32.23
C GLU A 203 -12.49 -8.66 33.73
N GLN A 204 -12.19 -7.55 34.41
CA GLN A 204 -11.97 -7.54 35.86
C GLN A 204 -13.21 -7.94 36.66
N GLU A 205 -14.39 -7.46 36.25
CA GLU A 205 -15.67 -7.84 36.87
C GLU A 205 -15.97 -9.32 36.68
N ARG A 206 -15.69 -9.88 35.50
CA ARG A 206 -15.82 -11.32 35.23
C ARG A 206 -14.89 -12.16 36.11
N VAL A 207 -13.62 -11.79 36.20
CA VAL A 207 -12.63 -12.52 37.01
C VAL A 207 -12.96 -12.44 38.51
N GLN A 208 -13.38 -11.27 39.02
CA GLN A 208 -13.79 -11.13 40.42
C GLN A 208 -15.10 -11.86 40.74
N GLY A 209 -16.06 -11.87 39.80
CA GLY A 209 -17.31 -12.63 39.93
C GLY A 209 -17.05 -14.13 40.02
N GLN A 210 -16.16 -14.66 39.18
CA GLN A 210 -15.77 -16.08 39.21
C GLN A 210 -14.98 -16.46 40.47
N ALA A 211 -14.07 -15.60 40.94
CA ALA A 211 -13.32 -15.84 42.18
C ALA A 211 -14.24 -15.89 43.42
N ARG A 212 -15.30 -15.07 43.46
CA ARG A 212 -16.30 -15.10 44.54
C ARG A 212 -17.20 -16.32 44.50
N SER A 213 -17.53 -16.85 43.32
CA SER A 213 -18.35 -18.06 43.22
C SER A 213 -17.62 -19.34 43.61
N ILE A 214 -16.29 -19.38 43.48
CA ILE A 214 -15.47 -20.56 43.85
C ILE A 214 -15.18 -20.58 45.37
N SER A 215 -15.18 -19.43 46.04
CA SER A 215 -14.92 -19.33 47.49
C SER A 215 -16.15 -19.60 48.38
N MET A 216 -17.34 -19.85 47.81
CA MET A 216 -18.59 -20.13 48.54
C MET A 216 -19.16 -21.54 48.31
N GLY A 217 -18.40 -22.43 47.66
CA GLY A 217 -18.70 -23.87 47.54
C GLY A 217 -17.77 -24.69 48.41
#